data_AF-A0A1F9Z783-F1
#
_entry.id   AF-A0A1F9Z783-F1
#
_cell.length_a   1.000
_cell.length_b   1.000
_cell.length_c   1.000
_cell.angle_alpha   90.00
_cell.angle_beta   90.00
_cell.angle_gamma   90.00
#
_symmetry.space_group_name_H-M   'P 1'
#
loop_
_entity.id
_entity.type
_entity.pdbx_description
1 polymer ?
#
loop_
_entity_poly.entity_id
_entity_poly.type
_entity_poly.pdbx_seq_one_letter_code
_entity_poly.pdbx_strand_id
1 'polypeptide(L)'
;MGKSVAHFHLPGRTEEWVLQAAAAFAASRGLKIEHASPSHVAMSRGSELWAGRRVLAVMAQGAQGGANVYVEAWAEGLTQLSADPSAVLGMYPRRDAWKIASEFVGSLGVNPTSVFRHM
;
A
#
# COMPACT_ATOMS: atom_id res chain seq x y z
N MET A 1 8.72 -4.54 12.38
CA MET A 1 8.14 -5.19 11.18
C MET A 1 8.42 -4.29 9.98
N GLY A 2 9.01 -4.81 8.91
CA GLY A 2 9.39 -3.98 7.75
C GLY A 2 8.18 -3.46 6.98
N LYS A 3 8.18 -2.17 6.64
CA LYS A 3 7.11 -1.50 5.89
C LYS A 3 7.69 -0.97 4.58
N SER A 4 6.96 -1.14 3.48
CA SER A 4 7.28 -0.45 2.23
C SER A 4 6.50 0.85 2.21
N VAL A 5 7.20 1.97 2.11
CA VAL A 5 6.58 3.30 2.15
C VAL A 5 6.91 4.05 0.87
N ALA A 6 5.91 4.63 0.22
CA ALA A 6 6.08 5.59 -0.85
C ALA A 6 5.42 6.91 -0.49
N HIS A 7 6.09 8.00 -0.83
CA HIS A 7 5.54 9.35 -0.71
C HIS A 7 5.88 10.11 -1.99
N PHE A 8 4.86 10.61 -2.68
CA PHE A 8 5.03 11.34 -3.93
C PHE A 8 3.90 12.35 -4.15
N HIS A 9 4.17 13.33 -5.00
CA HIS A 9 3.16 14.27 -5.48
C HIS A 9 2.56 13.76 -6.79
N LEU A 10 1.23 13.75 -6.89
CA LEU A 10 0.49 13.36 -8.08
C LEU A 10 -0.16 14.61 -8.73
N PRO A 11 0.40 15.12 -9.85
CA PRO A 11 -0.10 16.35 -10.46
C PRO A 11 -1.46 16.15 -11.13
N GLY A 12 -2.30 17.18 -11.07
CA GLY A 12 -3.60 17.22 -11.76
C GLY A 12 -4.67 16.27 -11.20
N ARG A 13 -4.41 15.60 -10.06
CA ARG A 13 -5.36 14.72 -9.38
C ARG A 13 -5.71 15.28 -8.01
N THR A 14 -6.97 15.15 -7.62
CA THR A 14 -7.43 15.54 -6.29
C THR A 14 -7.23 14.39 -5.31
N GLU A 15 -7.26 14.71 -4.01
CA GLU A 15 -7.25 13.74 -2.92
C GLU A 15 -8.39 12.72 -3.06
N GLU A 16 -9.61 13.18 -3.35
CA GLU A 16 -10.78 12.32 -3.52
C GLU A 16 -10.59 11.34 -4.68
N TRP A 17 -10.01 11.81 -5.80
CA TRP A 17 -9.73 10.94 -6.94
C TRP A 17 -8.75 9.83 -6.58
N VAL A 18 -7.69 10.14 -5.80
CA VAL A 18 -6.70 9.14 -5.36
C VAL A 18 -7.35 8.09 -4.46
N LEU A 19 -8.20 8.50 -3.52
CA LEU A 19 -8.88 7.58 -2.60
C LEU A 19 -9.93 6.72 -3.32
N GLN A 20 -10.65 7.29 -4.30
CA GLN A 20 -11.54 6.53 -5.18
C GLN A 20 -10.77 5.51 -6.02
N ALA A 21 -9.61 5.88 -6.56
CA ALA A 21 -8.72 4.96 -7.28
C ALA A 21 -8.22 3.83 -6.37
N ALA A 22 -7.90 4.13 -5.10
CA ALA A 22 -7.52 3.13 -4.11
C ALA A 22 -8.67 2.15 -3.81
N ALA A 23 -9.90 2.64 -3.62
CA ALA A 23 -11.07 1.79 -3.42
C ALA A 23 -11.39 0.92 -4.65
N ALA A 24 -11.30 1.49 -5.86
CA ALA A 24 -11.48 0.74 -7.11
C ALA A 24 -10.38 -0.33 -7.29
N PHE A 25 -9.13 0.01 -6.96
CA PHE A 25 -8.02 -0.94 -6.96
C PHE A 25 -8.28 -2.09 -5.98
N ALA A 26 -8.75 -1.79 -4.76
CA ALA A 26 -9.12 -2.79 -3.77
C ALA A 26 -10.13 -3.80 -4.34
N ALA A 27 -11.21 -3.32 -4.94
CA ALA A 27 -12.22 -4.15 -5.58
C ALA A 27 -11.63 -5.01 -6.71
N SER A 28 -10.79 -4.43 -7.57
CA SER A 28 -10.17 -5.15 -8.70
C SER A 28 -9.20 -6.26 -8.26
N ARG A 29 -8.61 -6.15 -7.07
CA ARG A 29 -7.62 -7.08 -6.53
C ARG A 29 -8.15 -7.99 -5.42
N GLY A 30 -9.47 -7.93 -5.15
CA GLY A 30 -10.10 -8.68 -4.07
C GLY A 30 -9.56 -8.33 -2.69
N LEU A 31 -9.15 -7.08 -2.48
CA LEU A 31 -8.76 -6.57 -1.17
C LEU A 31 -10.02 -6.11 -0.43
N LYS A 32 -10.12 -6.43 0.86
CA LYS A 32 -11.19 -5.95 1.71
C LYS A 32 -10.84 -4.54 2.19
N ILE A 33 -11.75 -3.57 2.04
CA ILE A 33 -11.62 -2.27 2.68
C ILE A 33 -11.90 -2.45 4.18
N GLU A 34 -10.92 -2.10 5.01
CA GLU A 34 -11.01 -2.23 6.46
C GLU A 34 -11.38 -0.90 7.11
N HIS A 35 -10.90 0.19 6.54
CA HIS A 35 -11.19 1.54 6.98
C HIS A 35 -11.18 2.48 5.78
N ALA A 36 -12.13 3.40 5.73
CA ALA A 36 -12.20 4.47 4.75
C ALA A 36 -12.60 5.77 5.47
N SER A 37 -11.85 6.82 5.23
CA SER A 37 -12.10 8.18 5.69
C SER A 37 -11.89 9.16 4.53
N PRO A 38 -12.24 10.44 4.68
CA PRO A 38 -12.06 11.45 3.63
C PRO A 38 -10.61 11.64 3.14
N SER A 39 -9.61 11.22 3.92
CA SER A 39 -8.19 11.38 3.60
C SER A 39 -7.40 10.08 3.53
N HIS A 40 -8.04 8.94 3.81
CA HIS A 40 -7.34 7.68 4.01
C HIS A 40 -8.20 6.46 3.69
N VAL A 41 -7.62 5.47 3.02
CA VAL A 41 -8.20 4.15 2.81
C VAL A 41 -7.19 3.08 3.20
N ALA A 42 -7.56 2.22 4.14
CA ALA A 42 -6.83 1.01 4.47
C ALA A 42 -7.58 -0.22 3.97
N MET A 43 -6.84 -1.11 3.32
CA MET A 43 -7.36 -2.35 2.75
C MET A 43 -6.43 -3.52 3.05
N SER A 44 -7.01 -4.71 3.13
CA SER A 44 -6.24 -5.90 3.48
C SER A 44 -6.63 -7.15 2.70
N ARG A 45 -5.71 -8.11 2.64
CA ARG A 45 -5.95 -9.45 2.08
C ARG A 45 -5.28 -10.52 2.93
N GLY A 46 -6.02 -11.61 3.15
CA GLY A 46 -5.58 -12.73 3.98
C GLY A 46 -6.17 -12.67 5.39
N SER A 47 -5.62 -13.49 6.28
CA SER A 47 -6.06 -13.60 7.67
C SER A 47 -4.84 -13.72 8.57
N GLU A 48 -4.90 -13.06 9.73
CA GLU A 48 -3.89 -13.14 10.78
C GLU A 48 -3.74 -14.56 11.35
N LEU A 49 -4.78 -15.40 11.24
CA LEU A 49 -4.82 -16.73 11.86
C LEU A 49 -4.13 -17.84 11.06
N TRP A 50 -3.91 -17.66 9.74
CA TRP A 50 -3.50 -18.79 8.88
C TRP A 50 -2.31 -18.49 7.95
N ALA A 51 -2.17 -17.27 7.43
CA ALA A 51 -1.16 -16.99 6.40
C ALA A 51 -0.52 -15.60 6.51
N GLY A 52 -0.87 -14.84 7.54
CA GLY A 52 -0.57 -13.42 7.65
C GLY A 52 -1.49 -12.55 6.83
N ARG A 53 -1.72 -11.33 7.30
CA ARG A 53 -2.56 -10.32 6.66
C ARG A 53 -1.68 -9.31 5.92
N ARG A 54 -1.94 -9.07 4.63
CA ARG A 54 -1.25 -8.02 3.85
C ARG A 54 -2.10 -6.78 3.94
N VAL A 55 -1.52 -5.68 4.38
CA VAL A 55 -2.21 -4.40 4.52
C VAL A 55 -1.62 -3.42 3.53
N LEU A 56 -2.49 -2.65 2.88
CA LEU A 56 -2.17 -1.49 2.05
C LEU A 56 -2.96 -0.31 2.64
N ALA A 57 -2.27 0.74 3.04
CA ALA A 57 -2.86 2.01 3.44
C ALA A 57 -2.48 3.08 2.44
N VAL A 58 -3.47 3.85 2.00
CA VAL A 58 -3.31 4.97 1.08
C VAL A 58 -3.86 6.20 1.78
N MET A 59 -3.02 7.20 1.99
CA MET A 59 -3.44 8.54 2.39
C MET A 59 -3.22 9.49 1.23
N ALA A 60 -4.13 10.43 1.06
CA ALA A 60 -3.97 11.51 0.11
C ALA A 60 -4.28 12.83 0.81
N GLN A 61 -3.61 13.90 0.38
CA GLN A 61 -3.83 15.24 0.89
C GLN A 61 -3.78 16.23 -0.27
N GLY A 62 -4.78 17.10 -0.37
CA GLY A 62 -4.79 18.19 -1.34
C GLY A 62 -3.53 19.06 -1.26
N ALA A 63 -2.94 19.37 -2.43
CA ALA A 63 -1.76 20.22 -2.57
C ALA A 63 -1.92 21.15 -3.79
N GLN A 64 -1.14 22.23 -3.86
CA GLN A 64 -1.20 23.12 -5.02
C GLN A 64 -0.84 22.34 -6.30
N GLY A 65 -1.75 22.32 -7.27
CA GLY A 65 -1.55 21.62 -8.55
C GLY A 65 -1.75 20.10 -8.53
N GLY A 66 -2.18 19.49 -7.41
CA GLY A 66 -2.39 18.05 -7.33
C GLY A 66 -2.67 17.52 -5.92
N ALA A 67 -2.21 16.30 -5.64
CA ALA A 67 -2.34 15.68 -4.32
C ALA A 67 -1.02 15.06 -3.88
N ASN A 68 -0.67 15.21 -2.60
CA ASN A 68 0.40 14.44 -1.99
C ASN A 68 -0.17 13.08 -1.58
N VAL A 69 0.50 12.01 -2.00
CA VAL A 69 0.05 10.63 -1.81
C VAL A 69 1.06 9.88 -0.97
N TYR A 70 0.58 9.23 0.07
CA TYR A 70 1.35 8.37 0.95
C TYR A 70 0.80 6.96 0.85
N VAL A 71 1.66 6.02 0.50
CA VAL A 71 1.31 4.61 0.35
C VAL A 71 2.17 3.80 1.29
N GLU A 72 1.53 3.01 2.13
CA GLU A 72 2.18 2.11 3.07
C GLU A 72 1.71 0.69 2.83
N ALA A 73 2.64 -0.26 2.80
CA ALA A 73 2.29 -1.67 2.74
C ALA A 73 3.16 -2.52 3.66
N TRP A 74 2.50 -3.42 4.39
CA TRP A 74 3.15 -4.32 5.35
C TRP A 74 2.39 -5.64 5.48
N ALA A 75 3.00 -6.59 6.20
CA ALA A 75 2.40 -7.86 6.55
C ALA A 75 2.28 -7.98 8.08
N GLU A 76 1.12 -8.45 8.54
CA GLU A 76 0.77 -8.68 9.96
C GLU A 76 0.47 -10.15 10.22
N GLY A 77 0.39 -10.55 11.49
CA GLY A 77 -0.03 -11.90 11.90
C GLY A 77 1.00 -13.00 11.63
N LEU A 78 2.24 -12.63 11.35
CA LEU A 78 3.34 -13.56 11.14
C LEU A 78 4.36 -13.37 12.28
N THR A 79 4.33 -14.28 13.24
CA THR A 79 5.20 -14.28 14.43
C THR A 79 6.70 -14.46 14.12
N GLN A 80 7.06 -14.67 12.86
CA GLN A 80 8.44 -14.85 12.39
C GLN A 80 8.75 -14.04 11.11
N LEU A 81 8.36 -12.76 11.04
CA LEU A 81 8.88 -11.86 10.01
C LEU A 81 10.25 -11.33 10.45
N SER A 82 11.32 -11.89 9.89
CA SER A 82 12.64 -11.28 9.98
C SER A 82 12.58 -9.82 9.49
N ALA A 83 13.27 -8.91 10.18
CA ALA A 83 13.43 -7.53 9.73
C ALA A 83 14.29 -7.44 8.46
N ASP A 84 15.11 -8.48 8.21
CA ASP A 84 15.96 -8.63 7.05
C ASP A 84 15.16 -9.10 5.81
N PRO A 85 15.08 -8.30 4.73
CA PRO A 85 14.38 -8.67 3.51
C PRO A 85 15.05 -9.84 2.74
N SER A 86 16.26 -10.26 3.12
CA SER A 86 16.97 -11.39 2.51
C SER A 86 16.70 -12.75 3.20
N ALA A 87 16.06 -12.76 4.37
CA ALA A 87 15.76 -13.98 5.10
C ALA A 87 14.57 -14.74 4.48
N VAL A 88 14.76 -16.04 4.20
CA VAL A 88 13.83 -16.92 3.45
C VAL A 88 12.42 -16.99 4.05
N LEU A 89 12.30 -16.91 5.37
CA LEU A 89 11.02 -16.86 6.09
C LEU A 89 10.64 -15.40 6.37
N GLY A 90 9.57 -14.95 5.70
CA GLY A 90 9.04 -13.57 5.78
C GLY A 90 9.28 -12.70 4.55
N MET A 91 10.17 -13.12 3.65
CA MET A 91 10.38 -12.48 2.34
C MET A 91 9.13 -12.54 1.46
N TYR A 92 8.45 -13.70 1.38
CA TYR A 92 7.29 -13.86 0.50
C TYR A 92 6.10 -12.95 0.88
N PRO A 93 5.66 -12.89 2.16
CA PRO A 93 4.58 -11.99 2.55
C PRO A 93 4.93 -10.50 2.37
N ARG A 94 6.19 -10.10 2.64
CA ARG A 94 6.68 -8.74 2.41
C ARG A 94 6.71 -8.39 0.93
N ARG A 95 7.22 -9.30 0.10
CA ARG A 95 7.26 -9.17 -1.37
C ARG A 95 5.86 -9.07 -1.95
N ASP A 96 4.90 -9.84 -1.43
CA ASP A 96 3.50 -9.77 -1.83
C ASP A 96 2.89 -8.41 -1.47
N ALA A 97 3.09 -7.92 -0.24
CA ALA A 97 2.59 -6.62 0.18
C ALA A 97 3.19 -5.48 -0.68
N TRP A 98 4.50 -5.54 -0.93
CA TRP A 98 5.18 -4.61 -1.82
C TRP A 98 4.68 -4.69 -3.26
N LYS A 99 4.40 -5.90 -3.77
CA LYS A 99 3.84 -6.09 -5.12
C LYS A 99 2.47 -5.44 -5.25
N ILE A 100 1.59 -5.62 -4.26
CA ILE A 100 0.27 -4.97 -4.23
C ILE A 100 0.42 -3.44 -4.25
N ALA A 101 1.31 -2.90 -3.41
CA ALA A 101 1.56 -1.46 -3.36
C ALA A 101 2.15 -0.91 -4.66
N SER A 102 3.07 -1.65 -5.29
CA SER A 102 3.70 -1.29 -6.56
C SER A 102 2.70 -1.32 -7.71
N GLU A 103 1.79 -2.30 -7.74
CA GLU A 103 0.71 -2.36 -8.72
C GLU A 103 -0.27 -1.19 -8.56
N PHE A 104 -0.58 -0.79 -7.32
CA PHE A 104 -1.40 0.39 -7.06
C PHE A 104 -0.71 1.66 -7.55
N VAL A 105 0.52 1.92 -7.13
CA VAL A 105 1.29 3.10 -7.56
C VAL A 105 1.45 3.14 -9.09
N GLY A 106 1.71 1.99 -9.72
CA GLY A 106 1.76 1.85 -11.17
C GLY A 106 0.44 2.20 -11.85
N SER A 107 -0.70 1.84 -11.25
CA SER A 107 -2.03 2.21 -11.78
C SER A 107 -2.31 3.71 -11.76
N LEU A 108 -1.58 4.48 -10.94
CA LEU A 108 -1.63 5.95 -10.93
C LEU A 108 -0.72 6.58 -11.99
N GLY A 109 -0.01 5.77 -12.79
CA GLY A 109 0.97 6.23 -13.77
C GLY A 109 2.33 6.63 -13.18
N VAL A 110 2.59 6.24 -11.93
CA VAL A 110 3.86 6.54 -11.23
C VAL A 110 4.77 5.32 -11.26
N ASN A 111 6.06 5.52 -11.52
CA ASN A 111 7.03 4.43 -11.45
C ASN A 111 7.24 4.01 -9.97
N PRO A 112 6.87 2.78 -9.56
CA PRO A 112 6.99 2.36 -8.17
C PRO A 112 8.44 2.37 -7.66
N THR A 113 9.41 2.01 -8.51
CA THR A 113 10.81 1.89 -8.09
C THR A 113 11.45 3.25 -7.76
N SER A 114 10.88 4.35 -8.24
CA SER A 114 11.38 5.70 -7.93
C SER A 114 10.81 6.31 -6.66
N VAL A 115 9.72 5.75 -6.11
CA VAL A 115 9.00 6.36 -4.97
C VAL A 115 9.03 5.51 -3.70
N PHE A 116 9.19 4.19 -3.81
CA PHE A 116 9.27 3.34 -2.63
C PHE A 116 10.64 3.43 -1.94
N ARG A 117 10.60 3.59 -0.62
CA ARG A 117 11.72 3.40 0.30
C ARG A 117 11.45 2.15 1.13
N HIS A 118 12.44 1.28 1.25
CA HIS A 118 12.36 0.08 2.08
C HIS A 118 12.90 0.42 3.48
N MET A 119 12.01 0.39 4.49
CA MET A 119 12.34 0.57 5.90
C MET A 119 12.14 -0.73 6.70
#